data_AF-A0A849EJ54-F1
#
_entry.id   AF-A0A849EJ54-F1
#
_cell.length_a   1.000
_cell.length_b   1.000
_cell.length_c   1.000
_cell.angle_alpha   90.00
_cell.angle_beta   90.00
_cell.angle_gamma   90.00
#
_symmetry.space_group_name_H-M   'P 1'
#
loop_
_entity.id
_entity.type
_entity.pdbx_description
1 polymer ?
#
loop_
_entity_poly.entity_id
_entity_poly.type
_entity_poly.pdbx_seq_one_letter_code
_entity_poly.pdbx_strand_id
1 'polypeptide(L)'
;QLVADAKKAKCKLKFVASLDKGKASVGLEQVPEGHDFYSLAGSDNIVLFYTKRYPRQPLIIKGAGAGADVTASGIFADIIRIGTY
;
A
#
# COMPACT_ATOMS: atom_id res chain seq x y z
N GLN A 1 17.14 15.41 -9.05
CA GLN A 1 15.95 16.26 -9.30
C GLN A 1 14.76 15.88 -8.41
N LEU A 2 14.09 14.75 -8.67
CA LEU A 2 12.78 14.41 -8.09
C LEU A 2 12.66 14.49 -6.56
N VAL A 3 13.66 14.01 -5.81
CA VAL A 3 13.66 14.07 -4.33
C VAL A 3 13.76 15.51 -3.82
N ALA A 4 14.51 16.38 -4.49
CA ALA A 4 14.62 17.78 -4.12
C ALA A 4 13.30 18.51 -4.40
N ASP A 5 12.64 18.19 -5.51
CA ASP A 5 11.36 18.79 -5.89
C ASP A 5 10.24 18.37 -4.92
N ALA A 6 10.19 17.08 -4.56
CA ALA A 6 9.26 16.59 -3.54
C ALA A 6 9.47 17.27 -2.18
N LYS A 7 10.73 17.44 -1.75
CA LYS A 7 11.06 18.16 -0.50
C LYS A 7 10.62 19.63 -0.54
N LYS A 8 10.83 20.33 -1.67
CA LYS A 8 10.35 21.71 -1.85
C LYS A 8 8.82 21.80 -1.75
N ALA A 9 8.11 20.80 -2.26
CA ALA A 9 6.66 20.68 -2.18
C ALA A 9 6.13 20.14 -0.83
N LYS A 10 7.00 19.91 0.18
CA LYS A 10 6.67 19.26 1.47
C LYS A 10 6.06 17.85 1.32
N CYS A 11 6.39 17.17 0.22
CA CYS A 11 5.98 15.81 -0.09
C CYS A 11 7.11 14.80 0.19
N LYS A 12 6.73 13.54 0.33
CA LYS A 12 7.65 12.39 0.29
C LYS A 12 7.44 11.61 -1.01
N LEU A 13 8.52 11.12 -1.59
CA LEU A 13 8.42 10.19 -2.71
C LEU A 13 8.10 8.78 -2.20
N LYS A 14 7.12 8.15 -2.81
CA LYS A 14 6.72 6.75 -2.56
C LYS A 14 6.62 6.01 -3.88
N PHE A 15 6.97 4.73 -3.87
CA PHE A 15 6.78 3.85 -5.02
C PHE A 15 5.39 3.22 -4.89
N VAL A 16 4.49 3.58 -5.79
CA VAL A 16 3.07 3.27 -5.71
C VAL A 16 2.66 2.46 -6.92
N ALA A 17 1.83 1.46 -6.68
CA ALA A 17 1.07 0.77 -7.71
C ALA A 17 -0.41 1.13 -7.56
N SER A 18 -1.08 1.38 -8.68
CA SER A 18 -2.51 1.67 -8.70
C SER A 18 -3.22 0.80 -9.73
N LEU A 19 -4.48 0.45 -9.45
CA LEU A 19 -5.39 -0.18 -10.39
C LEU A 19 -6.72 0.58 -10.33
N ASP A 20 -6.98 1.41 -11.33
CA ASP A 20 -8.23 2.15 -11.45
C ASP A 20 -8.91 1.81 -12.77
N LYS A 21 -10.19 1.41 -12.71
CA LYS A 21 -11.02 1.08 -13.88
C LYS A 21 -10.31 0.16 -14.90
N GLY A 22 -9.62 -0.86 -14.40
CA GLY A 22 -8.89 -1.84 -15.23
C GLY A 22 -7.55 -1.36 -15.79
N LYS A 23 -7.10 -0.15 -15.44
CA LYS A 23 -5.78 0.37 -15.83
C LYS A 23 -4.81 0.28 -14.65
N ALA A 24 -3.73 -0.44 -14.87
CA ALA A 24 -2.64 -0.57 -13.90
C ALA A 24 -1.56 0.47 -14.19
N SER A 25 -1.02 1.08 -13.13
CA SER A 25 0.18 1.91 -13.21
C SER A 25 1.10 1.59 -12.03
N VAL A 26 2.40 1.79 -12.24
CA VAL A 26 3.42 1.67 -11.19
C VAL A 26 4.44 2.77 -11.39
N GLY A 27 4.81 3.48 -10.33
CA GLY A 27 5.80 4.53 -10.43
C GLY A 27 6.06 5.27 -9.14
N LEU A 28 6.93 6.27 -9.22
CA LEU A 28 7.21 7.18 -8.13
C LEU A 28 6.14 8.27 -8.08
N GLU A 29 5.54 8.46 -6.90
CA GLU A 29 4.54 9.49 -6.64
C GLU A 29 4.97 10.41 -5.51
N GLN A 30 4.58 11.69 -5.61
CA GLN A 30 4.77 12.67 -4.55
C GLN A 30 3.57 12.63 -3.61
N VAL A 31 3.80 12.16 -2.38
CA VAL A 31 2.77 12.01 -1.36
C VAL A 31 2.86 13.20 -0.41
N PRO A 32 1.81 14.03 -0.29
CA PRO A 32 1.79 15.17 0.62
C PRO A 32 1.58 14.75 2.08
N GLU A 33 1.93 15.63 2.99
CA GLU A 33 1.63 15.47 4.42
C GLU A 33 0.11 15.35 4.64
N GLY A 34 -0.31 14.41 5.48
CA GLY A 34 -1.72 14.09 5.72
C GLY A 34 -2.30 12.96 4.85
N HIS A 35 -1.61 12.52 3.79
CA HIS A 35 -2.01 11.32 3.05
C HIS A 35 -1.57 10.03 3.79
N ASP A 36 -2.37 8.97 3.73
CA ASP A 36 -2.08 7.67 4.37
C ASP A 36 -0.70 7.06 4.04
N PHE A 37 -0.16 7.35 2.85
CA PHE A 37 1.15 6.86 2.42
C PHE A 37 2.30 7.67 3.01
N TYR A 38 2.06 8.86 3.55
CA TYR A 38 3.10 9.79 3.99
C TYR A 38 3.90 9.25 5.18
N SER A 39 3.19 8.61 6.11
CA SER A 39 3.73 8.05 7.36
C SER A 39 4.15 6.59 7.22
N LEU A 40 4.12 6.00 6.01
CA LEU A 40 4.69 4.68 5.76
C LEU A 40 6.20 4.72 6.00
N ALA A 41 6.70 3.84 6.87
CA ALA A 41 8.10 3.76 7.27
C ALA A 41 8.55 2.30 7.38
N GLY A 42 9.85 2.05 7.24
CA GLY A 42 10.41 0.70 7.30
C GLY A 42 9.94 -0.19 6.15
N SER A 43 9.68 -1.46 6.47
CA SER A 43 9.22 -2.51 5.55
C SER A 43 7.69 -2.69 5.53
N ASP A 44 6.95 -1.75 6.11
CA ASP A 44 5.50 -1.76 6.05
C ASP A 44 5.02 -1.47 4.63
N ASN A 45 4.03 -2.24 4.19
CA ASN A 45 3.24 -1.96 3.00
C ASN A 45 1.85 -1.48 3.40
N ILE A 46 1.21 -0.76 2.49
CA ILE A 46 -0.14 -0.23 2.67
C ILE A 46 -0.92 -0.32 1.36
N VAL A 47 -2.20 -0.69 1.45
CA VAL A 47 -3.12 -0.81 0.32
C VAL A 47 -4.42 -0.11 0.67
N LEU A 48 -4.89 0.76 -0.23
CA LEU A 48 -6.16 1.47 -0.11
C LEU A 48 -7.16 0.85 -1.09
N PHE A 49 -8.26 0.32 -0.56
CA PHE A 49 -9.36 -0.20 -1.36
C PHE A 49 -10.50 0.80 -1.42
N TYR A 50 -10.70 1.38 -2.60
CA TYR A 50 -11.90 2.15 -2.92
C TYR A 50 -12.93 1.21 -3.55
N THR A 51 -14.12 1.17 -2.97
CA THR A 51 -15.21 0.30 -3.43
C THR A 51 -16.54 1.04 -3.43
N LYS A 52 -17.60 0.44 -3.99
CA LYS A 52 -18.96 1.01 -3.90
C LYS A 52 -19.41 1.24 -2.45
N ARG A 53 -18.97 0.41 -1.50
CA ARG A 53 -19.26 0.56 -0.06
C ARG A 53 -18.33 1.56 0.63
N TYR A 54 -17.12 1.73 0.13
CA TYR A 54 -16.09 2.61 0.65
C TYR A 54 -15.65 3.63 -0.43
N PRO A 55 -16.52 4.56 -0.86
CA PRO A 55 -16.23 5.43 -2.00
C PRO A 55 -15.39 6.66 -1.64
N ARG A 56 -15.41 7.10 -0.37
CA ARG A 56 -14.73 8.32 0.09
C ARG A 56 -13.59 8.02 1.05
N GLN A 57 -13.87 7.22 2.06
CA GLN A 57 -12.86 6.74 3.00
C GLN A 57 -12.52 5.31 2.62
N PRO A 58 -11.32 5.04 2.07
CA PRO A 58 -10.96 3.71 1.62
C PRO A 58 -10.85 2.75 2.80
N LEU A 59 -11.01 1.46 2.53
CA LEU A 59 -10.53 0.44 3.45
C LEU A 59 -9.00 0.40 3.36
N ILE A 60 -8.32 0.66 4.47
CA ILE A 60 -6.87 0.71 4.55
C ILE A 60 -6.37 -0.58 5.19
N ILE A 61 -5.50 -1.31 4.49
CA ILE A 61 -4.75 -2.44 5.03
C ILE A 61 -3.28 -2.02 5.12
N LYS A 62 -2.71 -2.07 6.32
CA LYS A 62 -1.31 -1.72 6.59
C LYS A 62 -0.67 -2.79 7.48
N GLY A 63 0.59 -3.11 7.20
CA GLY A 63 1.41 -3.98 8.04
C GLY A 63 2.71 -4.36 7.35
N ALA A 64 3.49 -5.22 7.99
CA ALA A 64 4.74 -5.73 7.43
C ALA A 64 4.47 -6.40 6.07
N GLY A 65 5.12 -5.90 5.02
CA GLY A 65 4.95 -6.40 3.66
C GLY A 65 5.83 -7.60 3.31
N ALA A 66 6.83 -7.87 4.14
CA ALA A 66 7.81 -8.94 3.97
C ALA A 66 8.40 -9.35 5.32
N GLY A 67 8.91 -10.58 5.39
CA GLY A 67 9.55 -11.17 6.57
C GLY A 67 9.20 -12.66 6.66
N ALA A 68 10.14 -13.49 7.10
CA ALA A 68 9.97 -14.95 7.08
C ALA A 68 8.70 -15.39 7.81
N ASP A 69 8.47 -14.88 9.03
CA ASP A 69 7.33 -15.27 9.85
C ASP A 69 5.98 -14.77 9.28
N VAL A 70 5.94 -13.54 8.76
CA VAL A 70 4.72 -12.95 8.17
C VAL A 70 4.35 -13.61 6.84
N THR A 71 5.35 -14.01 6.05
CA THR A 71 5.13 -14.77 4.81
C THR A 71 4.67 -16.20 5.13
N ALA A 72 5.30 -16.87 6.09
CA ALA A 72 4.91 -18.23 6.50
C ALA A 72 3.48 -18.29 7.05
N SER A 73 3.08 -17.30 7.85
CA SER A 73 1.71 -17.22 8.36
C SER A 73 0.67 -16.98 7.27
N GLY A 74 1.00 -16.18 6.23
CA GLY A 74 0.14 -16.03 5.05
C GLY A 74 -0.08 -17.35 4.30
N ILE A 75 1.00 -18.10 4.04
CA ILE A 75 0.92 -19.44 3.41
C ILE A 75 0.12 -20.41 4.28
N PHE A 76 0.35 -20.42 5.59
CA PHE A 76 -0.35 -21.30 6.52
C PHE A 76 -1.86 -21.02 6.56
N ALA A 77 -2.26 -19.75 6.52
CA ALA A 77 -3.66 -19.37 6.43
C ALA A 77 -4.33 -19.91 5.14
N ASP A 78 -3.61 -19.91 4.01
CA ASP A 78 -4.09 -20.51 2.77
C ASP A 78 -4.24 -22.04 2.87
N ILE A 79 -3.32 -22.74 3.54
CA ILE A 79 -3.44 -24.19 3.80
C ILE A 79 -4.69 -24.51 4.61
N ILE A 80 -4.93 -23.78 5.72
CA ILE A 80 -6.14 -23.95 6.54
C ILE A 80 -7.38 -23.73 5.69
N ARG A 81 -7.38 -22.65 4.88
CA ARG A 81 -8.51 -22.32 4.00
C ARG A 81 -8.81 -23.48 3.05
N ILE A 82 -7.80 -24.01 2.34
CA ILE A 82 -7.98 -25.13 1.41
C ILE A 82 -8.49 -26.38 2.12
N GLY A 83 -8.01 -26.70 3.32
CA GLY A 83 -8.44 -27.89 4.06
C GLY A 83 -9.83 -27.80 4.69
N THR A 84 -10.43 -26.61 4.74
CA THR A 84 -11.75 -26.37 5.35
C THR A 84 -12.87 -26.20 4.32
N TYR A 85 -12.52 -26.10 3.03
CA TYR A 85 -13.45 -26.12 1.89
C TYR A 85 -13.51 -27.52 1.28
#